data_AF-A0A3M2ZF83-F1
#
_entry.id   AF-A0A3M2ZF83-F1
#
_cell.length_a   1.000
_cell.length_b   1.000
_cell.length_c   1.000
_cell.angle_alpha   90.00
_cell.angle_beta   90.00
_cell.angle_gamma   90.00
#
_symmetry.space_group_name_H-M   'P 1'
#
loop_
_entity.id
_entity.type
_entity.pdbx_description
1 polymer ?
#
loop_
_entity_poly.entity_id
_entity_poly.type
_entity_poly.pdbx_seq_one_letter_code
_entity_poly.pdbx_strand_id
1 'polypeptide(L)'
;MAAISHDLNTPITELRLQMELLDDGPERDDMLDSLDELRAMVRETLNFVRGDAVQEATVEISLTVLIDDLAKRYTTMGTPIGWHGASEITCRCRPLALKRALTNLIDNALKHAGDATVSLFKASDGDIHLEVLDHGTGIEPAWLTQVFEPFVQLSQTGTDHPQGGGLGLGLAIA
;
A
#
# COMPACT_ATOMS: atom_id res chain seq x y z
N MET A 1 -11.46 -3.47 -18.06
CA MET A 1 -11.36 -2.06 -17.61
C MET A 1 -9.91 -1.57 -17.52
N ALA A 2 -9.05 -1.89 -18.51
CA ALA A 2 -7.72 -1.27 -18.64
C ALA A 2 -7.82 0.17 -19.20
N ALA A 3 -8.91 0.47 -19.93
CA ALA A 3 -9.18 1.76 -20.54
C ALA A 3 -9.24 2.90 -19.51
N ILE A 4 -10.04 2.78 -18.44
CA ILE A 4 -10.20 3.87 -17.44
C ILE A 4 -8.86 4.24 -16.77
N SER A 5 -8.00 3.26 -16.47
CA SER A 5 -6.68 3.54 -15.89
C SER A 5 -5.74 4.20 -16.90
N HIS A 6 -5.85 3.85 -18.18
CA HIS A 6 -5.09 4.47 -19.26
C HIS A 6 -5.57 5.91 -19.50
N ASP A 7 -6.88 6.11 -19.55
CA ASP A 7 -7.56 7.39 -19.81
C ASP A 7 -7.32 8.41 -18.68
N LEU A 8 -7.02 7.96 -17.45
CA LEU A 8 -6.62 8.84 -16.34
C LEU A 8 -5.11 9.11 -16.29
N ASN A 9 -4.27 8.18 -16.76
CA ASN A 9 -2.82 8.38 -16.79
C ASN A 9 -2.38 9.39 -17.85
N THR A 10 -3.10 9.47 -18.98
CA THR A 10 -2.83 10.45 -20.04
C THR A 10 -2.94 11.91 -19.55
N PRO A 11 -4.06 12.37 -18.96
CA PRO A 11 -4.16 13.75 -18.47
C PRO A 11 -3.20 14.05 -17.31
N ILE A 12 -2.91 13.07 -16.43
CA ILE A 12 -1.91 13.25 -15.36
C ILE A 12 -0.50 13.45 -15.94
N THR A 13 -0.16 12.71 -16.99
CA THR A 13 1.14 12.84 -17.67
C THR A 13 1.24 14.18 -18.40
N GLU A 14 0.15 14.63 -19.03
CA GLU A 14 0.10 15.95 -19.68
C GLU A 14 0.24 17.09 -18.68
N LEU A 15 -0.43 17.04 -17.53
CA LEU A 15 -0.28 18.04 -16.46
C LEU A 15 1.16 18.10 -15.93
N ARG A 16 1.82 16.95 -15.77
CA ARG A 16 3.22 16.89 -15.36
C ARG A 16 4.14 17.57 -16.37
N LEU A 17 3.95 17.28 -17.66
CA LEU A 17 4.73 17.90 -18.74
C LEU A 17 4.51 19.43 -18.79
N GLN A 18 3.27 19.89 -18.55
CA GLN A 18 2.98 21.32 -18.46
C GLN A 18 3.67 21.99 -17.27
N MET A 19 3.77 21.29 -16.14
CA MET A 19 4.50 21.78 -14.96
C MET A 19 6.01 21.79 -15.15
N GLU A 20 6.57 20.85 -15.92
CA GLU A 20 8.00 20.86 -16.28
C GLU A 20 8.39 22.06 -17.18
N LEU A 21 7.41 22.73 -17.80
CA LEU A 21 7.62 23.96 -18.59
C LEU A 21 7.56 25.23 -17.74
N LEU A 22 7.17 25.14 -16.46
CA LEU A 22 7.20 26.26 -15.54
C LEU A 22 8.62 26.48 -15.00
N ASP A 23 8.96 27.74 -14.75
CA ASP A 23 10.22 28.09 -14.09
C ASP A 23 10.32 27.38 -12.73
N ASP A 24 11.54 26.98 -12.37
CA ASP A 24 11.81 26.36 -11.07
C ASP A 24 11.42 27.33 -9.94
N GLY A 25 10.63 26.83 -8.99
CA GLY A 25 10.15 27.63 -7.87
C GLY A 25 9.22 26.85 -6.94
N PRO A 26 9.01 27.34 -5.72
CA PRO A 26 8.22 26.64 -4.70
C PRO A 26 6.79 26.33 -5.17
N GLU A 27 6.18 27.21 -5.97
CA GLU A 27 4.83 26.98 -6.52
C GLU A 27 4.77 25.81 -7.51
N ARG A 28 5.84 25.57 -8.26
CA ARG A 28 5.94 24.41 -9.16
C ARG A 28 6.11 23.13 -8.37
N ASP A 29 6.96 23.15 -7.34
CA ASP A 29 7.21 22.00 -6.48
C ASP A 29 5.93 21.58 -5.74
N ASP A 30 5.20 22.54 -5.15
CA ASP A 30 3.91 22.31 -4.50
C ASP A 30 2.88 21.67 -5.45
N MET A 31 2.89 22.06 -6.73
CA MET A 31 1.97 21.51 -7.72
C MET A 31 2.37 20.13 -8.23
N LEU A 32 3.67 19.84 -8.30
CA LEU A 32 4.19 18.50 -8.57
C LEU A 32 3.84 17.53 -7.44
N ASP A 33 3.99 17.97 -6.19
CA ASP A 33 3.60 17.18 -5.01
C ASP A 33 2.09 16.88 -5.04
N SER A 34 1.27 17.90 -5.30
CA SER A 34 -0.19 17.74 -5.46
C SER A 34 -0.57 16.77 -6.58
N LEU A 35 0.19 16.76 -7.69
CA LEU A 35 -0.04 15.86 -8.81
C LEU A 35 0.33 14.41 -8.49
N ASP A 36 1.43 14.20 -7.75
CA ASP A 36 1.84 12.88 -7.28
C ASP A 36 0.84 12.33 -6.24
N GLU A 37 0.28 13.18 -5.38
CA GLU A 37 -0.85 12.83 -4.51
C GLU A 37 -2.08 12.39 -5.33
N LEU A 38 -2.50 13.18 -6.33
CA LEU A 38 -3.61 12.80 -7.22
C LEU A 38 -3.38 11.46 -7.92
N ARG A 39 -2.15 11.20 -8.36
CA ARG A 39 -1.78 9.95 -9.00
C ARG A 39 -1.84 8.77 -8.04
N ALA A 40 -1.44 8.97 -6.78
CA ALA A 40 -1.60 7.97 -5.74
C ALA A 40 -3.08 7.68 -5.47
N MET A 41 -3.91 8.71 -5.32
CA MET A 41 -5.36 8.60 -5.09
C MET A 41 -6.08 7.82 -6.20
N VAL A 42 -5.77 8.10 -7.47
CA VAL A 42 -6.35 7.39 -8.62
C VAL A 42 -5.97 5.92 -8.64
N ARG A 43 -4.70 5.59 -8.34
CA ARG A 43 -4.24 4.20 -8.26
C ARG A 43 -4.95 3.44 -7.16
N GLU A 44 -5.07 4.04 -5.99
CA GLU A 44 -5.72 3.46 -4.82
C GLU A 44 -7.21 3.17 -5.10
N THR A 45 -7.93 4.13 -5.70
CA THR A 45 -9.33 3.98 -6.11
C THR A 45 -9.51 2.87 -7.17
N LEU A 46 -8.66 2.83 -8.19
CA LEU A 46 -8.71 1.78 -9.21
C LEU A 46 -8.38 0.40 -8.63
N ASN A 47 -7.49 0.34 -7.63
CA ASN A 47 -7.16 -0.90 -6.93
C ASN A 47 -8.33 -1.42 -6.09
N PHE A 48 -9.07 -0.53 -5.42
CA PHE A 48 -10.31 -0.86 -4.72
C PHE A 48 -11.37 -1.43 -5.67
N VAL A 49 -11.69 -0.71 -6.76
CA VAL A 49 -12.68 -1.16 -7.75
C VAL A 49 -12.28 -2.49 -8.42
N ARG A 50 -10.99 -2.73 -8.64
CA ARG A 50 -10.51 -4.04 -9.13
C ARG A 50 -10.64 -5.15 -8.09
N GLY A 51 -10.52 -4.84 -6.79
CA GLY A 51 -10.65 -5.83 -5.72
C GLY A 51 -12.00 -6.51 -5.69
N ASP A 52 -13.07 -5.75 -5.90
CA ASP A 52 -14.44 -6.30 -5.99
C ASP A 52 -14.72 -7.00 -7.31
N ALA A 53 -14.03 -6.62 -8.40
CA ALA A 53 -14.35 -7.09 -9.75
C ALA A 53 -13.55 -8.33 -10.21
N VAL A 54 -12.43 -8.69 -9.56
CA VAL A 54 -11.58 -9.80 -10.00
C VAL A 54 -11.95 -11.09 -9.25
N GLN A 55 -12.62 -12.00 -9.95
CA GLN A 55 -12.77 -13.42 -9.53
C GLN A 55 -11.42 -14.14 -9.68
N GLU A 56 -10.52 -13.89 -8.74
CA GLU A 56 -9.26 -14.62 -8.65
C GLU A 56 -9.49 -16.04 -8.12
N ALA A 57 -8.94 -17.04 -8.81
CA ALA A 57 -9.05 -18.43 -8.40
C ALA A 57 -8.21 -18.71 -7.16
N THR A 58 -8.77 -19.49 -6.23
CA THR A 58 -8.02 -20.00 -5.09
C THR A 58 -7.09 -21.12 -5.54
N VAL A 59 -5.78 -20.90 -5.43
CA VAL A 59 -4.73 -21.84 -5.82
C VAL A 59 -3.76 -22.08 -4.67
N GLU A 60 -3.08 -23.22 -4.70
CA GLU A 60 -2.02 -23.53 -3.73
C GLU A 60 -0.72 -22.84 -4.16
N ILE A 61 -0.14 -22.05 -3.25
CA ILE A 61 1.14 -21.36 -3.47
C ILE A 61 2.05 -21.51 -2.26
N SER A 62 3.33 -21.22 -2.46
CA SER A 62 4.28 -20.95 -1.37
C SER A 62 4.15 -19.51 -0.90
N LEU A 63 3.82 -19.32 0.39
CA LEU A 63 3.82 -18.01 1.02
C LEU A 63 5.24 -17.50 1.24
N THR A 64 6.18 -18.39 1.56
CA THR A 64 7.60 -18.06 1.74
C THR A 64 8.15 -17.42 0.47
N VAL A 65 7.92 -18.04 -0.69
CA VAL A 65 8.37 -17.50 -1.99
C VAL A 65 7.69 -16.17 -2.32
N LEU A 66 6.39 -16.04 -2.04
CA LEU A 66 5.66 -14.79 -2.29
C LEU A 66 6.25 -13.62 -1.48
N ILE A 67 6.59 -13.85 -0.22
CA ILE A 67 7.15 -12.82 0.67
C ILE A 67 8.61 -12.54 0.29
N ASP A 68 9.41 -13.55 -0.06
CA ASP A 68 10.77 -13.37 -0.58
C ASP A 68 10.80 -12.42 -1.79
N ASP A 69 9.87 -12.63 -2.74
CA ASP A 69 9.78 -11.80 -3.93
C ASP A 69 9.32 -10.37 -3.62
N LEU A 70 8.44 -10.20 -2.62
CA LEU A 70 8.07 -8.87 -2.13
C LEU A 70 9.26 -8.17 -1.46
N ALA A 71 9.97 -8.84 -0.56
CA ALA A 71 11.13 -8.28 0.13
C ALA A 71 12.22 -7.82 -0.87
N LYS A 72 12.55 -8.66 -1.87
CA LYS A 72 13.48 -8.29 -2.95
C LYS A 72 13.05 -7.05 -3.73
N ARG A 73 11.74 -6.93 -4.01
CA ARG A 73 11.18 -5.76 -4.70
C ARG A 73 11.41 -4.50 -3.87
N TYR A 74 11.11 -4.52 -2.57
CA TYR A 74 11.33 -3.38 -1.68
C TYR A 74 12.81 -3.00 -1.52
N THR A 75 13.70 -4.00 -1.44
CA THR A 75 15.15 -3.75 -1.49
C THR A 75 15.57 -3.06 -2.79
N THR A 76 15.04 -3.50 -3.94
CA THR A 76 15.33 -2.89 -5.26
C THR A 76 14.81 -1.46 -5.36
N MET A 77 13.71 -1.14 -4.67
CA MET A 77 13.14 0.21 -4.59
C MET A 77 13.89 1.14 -3.63
N GLY A 78 14.89 0.64 -2.88
CA GLY A 78 15.65 1.43 -1.92
C GLY A 78 15.01 1.55 -0.53
N THR A 79 13.91 0.84 -0.27
CA THR A 79 13.18 0.83 1.01
C THR A 79 13.09 -0.60 1.56
N PRO A 80 14.22 -1.22 1.97
CA PRO A 80 14.23 -2.61 2.38
C PRO A 80 13.36 -2.86 3.62
N ILE A 81 12.66 -3.99 3.62
CA ILE A 81 11.85 -4.46 4.75
C ILE A 81 12.55 -5.59 5.48
N GLY A 82 12.26 -5.73 6.77
CA GLY A 82 12.69 -6.86 7.58
C GLY A 82 11.99 -8.14 7.12
N TRP A 83 12.75 -9.11 6.62
CA TRP A 83 12.26 -10.45 6.32
C TRP A 83 13.42 -11.42 6.46
N HIS A 84 13.30 -12.34 7.41
CA HIS A 84 14.28 -13.39 7.64
C HIS A 84 13.58 -14.69 7.30
N GLY A 85 13.79 -15.16 6.07
CA GLY A 85 13.08 -16.28 5.44
C GLY A 85 12.58 -17.35 6.41
N ALA A 86 11.30 -17.70 6.30
CA ALA A 86 10.67 -18.75 7.09
C ALA A 86 10.91 -20.14 6.48
N SER A 87 10.63 -21.19 7.27
CA SER A 87 10.40 -22.53 6.71
C SER A 87 9.34 -22.48 5.60
N GLU A 88 9.45 -23.37 4.62
CA GLU A 88 8.51 -23.46 3.51
C GLU A 88 7.07 -23.67 4.03
N ILE A 89 6.20 -22.67 3.80
CA ILE A 89 4.79 -22.70 4.17
C ILE A 89 3.95 -22.50 2.90
N THR A 90 3.13 -23.49 2.60
CA THR A 90 2.16 -23.43 1.51
C THR A 90 0.75 -23.17 2.04
N CYS A 91 -0.05 -22.45 1.26
CA CYS A 91 -1.48 -22.26 1.55
C CYS A 91 -2.30 -22.16 0.27
N ARG A 92 -3.61 -22.42 0.40
CA ARG A 92 -4.59 -22.16 -0.66
C ARG A 92 -5.15 -20.75 -0.48
N CYS A 93 -4.80 -19.83 -1.37
CA CYS A 93 -5.26 -18.44 -1.30
C CYS A 93 -5.48 -17.87 -2.70
N ARG A 94 -5.81 -16.57 -2.75
CA ARG A 94 -5.86 -15.75 -3.95
C ARG A 94 -4.55 -14.94 -4.02
N PRO A 95 -3.54 -15.37 -4.79
CA PRO A 95 -2.18 -14.83 -4.69
C PRO A 95 -2.06 -13.32 -4.94
N LEU A 96 -2.79 -12.79 -5.92
CA LEU A 96 -2.78 -11.37 -6.28
C LEU A 96 -3.48 -10.53 -5.21
N ALA A 97 -4.63 -11.01 -4.69
CA ALA A 97 -5.32 -10.36 -3.59
C ALA A 97 -4.44 -10.31 -2.32
N LEU A 98 -3.81 -11.43 -1.96
CA LEU A 98 -2.91 -11.50 -0.81
C LEU A 98 -1.67 -10.60 -1.00
N LYS A 99 -1.06 -10.62 -2.19
CA LYS A 99 0.07 -9.75 -2.50
C LYS A 99 -0.31 -8.28 -2.39
N ARG A 100 -1.51 -7.90 -2.82
CA ARG A 100 -2.03 -6.53 -2.70
C ARG A 100 -2.20 -6.15 -1.24
N ALA A 101 -2.85 -7.01 -0.45
CA ALA A 101 -3.04 -6.78 0.98
C ALA A 101 -1.71 -6.51 1.69
N LEU A 102 -0.71 -7.38 1.46
CA LEU A 102 0.61 -7.22 2.04
C LEU A 102 1.31 -5.94 1.56
N THR A 103 1.22 -5.64 0.27
CA THR A 103 1.81 -4.39 -0.27
C THR A 103 1.21 -3.17 0.42
N ASN A 104 -0.12 -3.15 0.63
CA ASN A 104 -0.76 -2.03 1.30
C ASN A 104 -0.34 -1.89 2.76
N LEU A 105 -0.26 -3.00 3.50
CA LEU A 105 0.20 -2.99 4.90
C LEU A 105 1.66 -2.53 5.00
N ILE A 106 2.52 -3.04 4.13
CA ILE A 106 3.94 -2.66 4.09
C ILE A 106 4.11 -1.19 3.69
N ASP A 107 3.38 -0.72 2.68
CA ASP A 107 3.45 0.67 2.24
C ASP A 107 2.97 1.61 3.35
N ASN A 108 1.92 1.23 4.10
CA ASN A 108 1.48 1.97 5.28
C ASN A 108 2.54 2.00 6.37
N ALA A 109 3.13 0.85 6.71
CA ALA A 109 4.21 0.76 7.69
C ALA A 109 5.40 1.65 7.32
N LEU A 110 5.89 1.55 6.08
CA LEU A 110 6.99 2.39 5.58
C LEU A 110 6.63 3.89 5.58
N LYS A 111 5.39 4.25 5.23
CA LYS A 111 4.94 5.64 5.22
C LYS A 111 4.83 6.25 6.61
N HIS A 112 4.31 5.51 7.58
CA HIS A 112 3.95 6.04 8.90
C HIS A 112 4.98 5.76 10.00
N ALA A 113 5.79 4.69 9.87
CA ALA A 113 6.82 4.31 10.84
C ALA A 113 8.25 4.40 10.27
N GLY A 114 8.40 4.40 8.95
CA GLY A 114 9.70 4.37 8.28
C GLY A 114 10.34 2.98 8.20
N ASP A 115 9.72 1.97 8.82
CA ASP A 115 10.18 0.59 8.82
C ASP A 115 9.00 -0.39 8.72
N ALA A 116 9.28 -1.61 8.27
CA ALA A 116 8.33 -2.70 8.22
C ALA A 116 9.07 -4.03 8.36
N THR A 117 8.55 -4.94 9.19
CA THR A 117 9.04 -6.30 9.35
C THR A 117 7.93 -7.31 9.11
N VAL A 118 8.16 -8.26 8.21
CA VAL A 118 7.21 -9.32 7.90
C VAL A 118 7.61 -10.60 8.63
N SER A 119 6.64 -11.28 9.24
CA SER A 119 6.83 -12.58 9.91
C SER A 119 5.81 -13.59 9.40
N LEU A 120 6.25 -14.82 9.17
CA LEU A 120 5.40 -15.93 8.72
C LEU A 120 5.66 -17.15 9.59
N PHE A 121 4.61 -17.68 10.24
CA PHE A 121 4.71 -18.88 11.06
C PHE A 121 3.39 -19.65 11.10
N LYS A 122 3.48 -20.94 11.48
CA LYS A 122 2.31 -21.74 11.80
C LYS A 122 2.05 -21.65 13.29
N ALA A 123 0.86 -21.20 13.68
CA ALA A 123 0.42 -21.19 15.06
C ALA A 123 0.10 -22.60 15.56
N SER A 124 0.02 -22.75 16.88
CA SER A 124 -0.19 -24.05 17.55
C SER A 124 -1.57 -24.66 17.29
N ASP A 125 -2.55 -23.84 16.92
CA ASP A 125 -3.89 -24.24 16.51
C ASP A 125 -3.95 -24.76 15.07
N GLY A 126 -2.86 -24.63 14.32
CA GLY A 126 -2.74 -25.06 12.92
C GLY A 126 -2.95 -23.94 11.90
N ASP A 127 -3.27 -22.73 12.35
CA ASP A 127 -3.44 -21.58 11.46
C ASP A 127 -2.10 -21.03 10.99
N ILE A 128 -2.12 -20.38 9.83
CA ILE A 128 -0.95 -19.70 9.27
C ILE A 128 -1.06 -18.22 9.62
N HIS A 129 -0.09 -17.73 10.38
CA HIS A 129 0.00 -16.34 10.77
C HIS A 129 0.99 -15.62 9.87
N LEU A 130 0.53 -14.53 9.29
CA LEU A 130 1.32 -13.61 8.50
C LEU A 130 1.16 -12.22 9.10
N GLU A 131 2.25 -11.67 9.61
CA GLU A 131 2.26 -10.43 10.38
C GLU A 131 3.13 -9.40 9.67
N VAL A 132 2.66 -8.15 9.66
CA VAL A 132 3.43 -6.96 9.27
C VAL A 132 3.53 -6.08 10.50
N LEU A 133 4.75 -5.90 11.00
CA LEU A 133 5.05 -5.14 12.20
C LEU A 133 5.80 -3.85 11.81
N ASP A 134 5.36 -2.73 12.37
CA ASP A 134 5.99 -1.42 12.27
C ASP A 134 6.24 -0.84 13.67
N HIS A 135 7.16 0.12 13.79
CA HIS A 135 7.46 0.79 15.07
C HIS A 135 6.93 2.24 15.09
N GLY A 136 5.80 2.49 14.43
CA GLY A 136 5.17 3.82 14.36
C GLY A 136 4.49 4.23 15.67
N THR A 137 3.82 5.38 15.65
CA THR A 137 3.07 5.91 16.81
C THR A 137 1.86 5.06 17.20
N GLY A 138 1.50 4.08 16.36
CA GLY A 138 0.38 3.19 16.58
C GLY A 138 -0.98 3.84 16.31
N ILE A 139 -2.02 3.02 16.44
CA ILE A 139 -3.42 3.42 16.24
C ILE A 139 -4.09 3.48 17.60
N GLU A 140 -4.72 4.61 17.92
CA GLU A 140 -5.47 4.74 19.17
C GLU A 140 -6.65 3.74 19.18
N PRO A 141 -6.92 3.02 20.29
CA PRO A 141 -7.84 1.89 20.30
C PRO A 141 -9.26 2.20 19.81
N ALA A 142 -9.72 3.44 19.98
CA ALA A 142 -11.02 3.91 19.49
C ALA A 142 -11.15 3.82 17.96
N TRP A 143 -10.04 3.82 17.23
CA TRP A 143 -9.99 3.86 15.77
C TRP A 143 -9.69 2.51 15.14
N LEU A 144 -9.29 1.48 15.91
CA LEU A 144 -8.90 0.16 15.40
C LEU A 144 -9.97 -0.51 14.54
N THR A 145 -11.25 -0.26 14.82
CA THR A 145 -12.36 -0.81 14.02
C THR A 145 -12.60 0.02 12.75
N GLN A 146 -12.34 1.33 12.79
CA GLN A 146 -12.64 2.28 11.71
C GLN A 146 -11.51 2.39 10.69
N VAL A 147 -10.28 2.03 11.04
CA VAL A 147 -9.15 2.11 10.08
C VAL A 147 -9.29 1.16 8.89
N PHE A 148 -10.15 0.14 9.00
CA PHE A 148 -10.49 -0.75 7.89
C PHE A 148 -11.67 -0.22 7.05
N GLU A 149 -12.29 0.89 7.44
CA GLU A 149 -13.33 1.51 6.63
C GLU A 149 -12.70 2.31 5.48
N PRO A 150 -13.27 2.23 4.27
CA PRO A 150 -12.78 3.00 3.15
C PRO A 150 -12.77 4.49 3.45
N PHE A 151 -11.71 5.17 3.04
CA PHE A 151 -11.55 6.63 3.11
C PHE A 151 -11.26 7.21 4.51
N VAL A 152 -10.91 6.38 5.50
CA VAL A 152 -10.61 6.83 6.87
C VAL A 152 -9.13 7.16 7.02
N GLN A 153 -8.82 8.46 7.12
CA GLN A 153 -7.50 8.96 7.53
C GLN A 153 -7.52 9.37 9.01
N LEU A 154 -6.55 8.89 9.79
CA LEU A 154 -6.37 9.34 11.16
C LEU A 154 -5.45 10.57 11.20
N SER A 155 -6.03 11.77 11.30
CA SER A 155 -5.26 12.99 11.57
C SER A 155 -4.93 13.04 13.08
N GLN A 156 -3.69 12.71 13.46
CA GLN A 156 -3.28 12.74 14.87
C GLN A 156 -2.89 14.13 15.42
N THR A 157 -3.02 15.20 14.64
CA THR A 157 -2.72 16.56 15.11
C THR A 157 -3.78 17.53 14.61
N GLY A 158 -4.43 18.26 15.53
CA GLY A 158 -5.40 19.31 15.26
C GLY A 158 -4.80 20.56 14.60
N THR A 159 -3.99 20.36 13.57
CA THR A 159 -3.45 21.40 12.68
C THR A 159 -3.85 21.00 11.27
N ASP A 160 -4.56 21.89 10.58
CA ASP A 160 -5.00 21.83 9.18
C ASP A 160 -3.83 21.74 8.16
N HIS A 161 -2.92 20.79 8.34
CA HIS A 161 -1.88 20.47 7.37
C HIS A 161 -1.84 18.96 7.13
N PRO A 162 -2.22 18.50 5.92
CA PRO A 162 -2.16 17.09 5.56
C PRO A 162 -0.70 16.69 5.38
N GLN A 163 -0.07 16.17 6.44
CA GLN A 163 1.17 15.40 6.28
C GLN A 163 0.79 13.95 5.99
N GLY A 164 0.54 13.65 4.71
CA GLY A 164 0.51 12.28 4.21
C GLY A 164 -0.63 11.95 3.25
N GLY A 165 -0.55 12.42 2.00
CA GLY A 165 -1.48 12.07 0.92
C GLY A 165 -1.67 10.57 0.71
N GLY A 166 -2.76 10.00 1.23
CA GLY A 166 -3.21 8.64 0.95
C GLY A 166 -4.62 8.49 1.49
N LEU A 167 -5.58 7.98 0.71
CA LEU A 167 -7.01 8.18 0.96
C LEU A 167 -7.53 7.56 2.26
N GLY A 168 -6.72 6.83 3.03
CA GLY A 168 -7.22 5.99 4.12
C GLY A 168 -7.83 4.70 3.59
N LEU A 169 -7.48 4.29 2.36
CA LEU A 169 -7.92 3.01 1.81
C LEU A 169 -6.88 1.91 2.02
N GLY A 170 -5.60 2.23 2.29
CA GLY A 170 -4.54 1.23 2.49
C GLY A 170 -4.94 0.04 3.37
N LEU A 171 -5.55 0.31 4.54
CA LEU A 171 -6.07 -0.73 5.44
C LEU A 171 -7.43 -1.30 4.99
N ALA A 172 -8.28 -0.51 4.34
CA ALA A 172 -9.59 -0.95 3.86
C ALA A 172 -9.53 -1.90 2.65
N ILE A 173 -8.42 -1.90 1.89
CA ILE A 173 -8.20 -2.80 0.75
C ILE A 173 -7.23 -3.96 1.08
N ALA A 174 -6.81 -4.07 2.36
CA ALA A 174 -6.00 -5.16 2.88
C ALA A 174 -6.84 -6.42 3.19
#